data_AF-A0A1A8TI49-F1
#
_entry.id   AF-A0A1A8TI49-F1
#
_cell.length_a   1.000
_cell.length_b   1.000
_cell.length_c   1.000
_cell.angle_alpha   90.00
_cell.angle_beta   90.00
_cell.angle_gamma   90.00
#
_symmetry.space_group_name_H-M   'P 1'
#
loop_
_entity.id
_entity.type
_entity.pdbx_description
1 polymer ?
#
loop_
_entity_poly.entity_id
_entity_poly.type
_entity_poly.pdbx_seq_one_letter_code
_entity_poly.pdbx_strand_id
1 'polypeptide(L)'
;MNIKKLLGFSTVLILSSMSFNTYASSVYVNFNTKYQEIDGFGGMNAPGWVNDLTTAQANKAFGNGNGQIGLSIMRMRIAPDSNQWYKQVPIAKIAYSNGVKLLATPWSPPAYMKTNNNVNNGGKLEPQHYWGYTDHLMDFTKYMRQNNAPIYALSIQNEPDWHPNYESCDWSGSDFVNYLNSQGSRLDPSLKIVAPESLGFNFSLSDAILNNPTASRHVDIIGGHLYGVKPKNYPLALQKGKKLWMTEHYTDTDNANDWNKAMDVGLELHQSMVANYSAYIWWYVRRSYGLLTEDGNVSKRGYVMSQYSKFIRPGFVRIGATEMPESNVYVTAYKNNSGKLVVAVVNRSGSQKRLDFTLQNGSVGSMTKYVSSSSKNVTYGGKYQVNNNRFTAYADAWSVMTFVSE
;
A
#
# COMPACT_ATOMS: atom_id res chain seq x y z
N MET A 1 76.17 -1.59 -45.51
CA MET A 1 75.78 -2.75 -44.68
C MET A 1 75.50 -2.20 -43.27
N ASN A 2 74.23 -1.89 -42.98
CA ASN A 2 73.84 -1.04 -41.84
C ASN A 2 73.07 -1.83 -40.78
N ILE A 3 73.54 -1.68 -39.53
CA ILE A 3 73.01 -2.24 -38.30
C ILE A 3 71.66 -1.58 -37.97
N LYS A 4 70.60 -2.37 -37.75
CA LYS A 4 69.38 -1.90 -37.05
C LYS A 4 69.24 -2.64 -35.72
N LYS A 5 69.41 -1.88 -34.64
CA LYS A 5 69.13 -2.24 -33.25
C LYS A 5 67.62 -2.40 -33.04
N LEU A 6 67.20 -3.52 -32.44
CA LEU A 6 65.89 -3.67 -31.80
C LEU A 6 65.96 -3.06 -30.39
N LEU A 7 65.11 -2.08 -30.10
CA LEU A 7 64.84 -1.57 -28.76
C LEU A 7 63.44 -2.04 -28.36
N GLY A 8 63.36 -2.95 -27.39
CA GLY A 8 62.11 -3.36 -26.76
C GLY A 8 61.73 -2.37 -25.67
N PHE A 9 60.59 -1.68 -25.83
CA PHE A 9 59.96 -0.92 -24.76
C PHE A 9 59.06 -1.87 -23.95
N SER A 10 59.43 -2.12 -22.69
CA SER A 10 58.53 -2.76 -21.72
C SER A 10 57.71 -1.66 -21.05
N THR A 11 56.40 -1.62 -21.34
CA THR A 11 55.46 -0.72 -20.66
C THR A 11 55.09 -1.33 -19.31
N VAL A 12 55.63 -0.77 -18.22
CA VAL A 12 55.20 -1.08 -16.86
C VAL A 12 53.84 -0.42 -16.63
N LEU A 13 52.77 -1.21 -16.60
CA LEU A 13 51.45 -0.77 -16.16
C LEU A 13 51.47 -0.66 -14.62
N ILE A 14 51.57 0.56 -14.11
CA ILE A 14 51.34 0.84 -12.69
C ILE A 14 49.82 0.84 -12.48
N LEU A 15 49.26 -0.26 -11.97
CA LEU A 15 47.91 -0.26 -11.41
C LEU A 15 47.94 0.55 -10.10
N SER A 16 47.55 1.81 -10.16
CA SER A 16 47.18 2.57 -8.98
C SER A 16 45.84 2.03 -8.46
N SER A 17 45.88 1.31 -7.35
CA SER A 17 44.69 0.98 -6.58
C SER A 17 44.12 2.26 -5.98
N MET A 18 43.23 2.94 -6.70
CA MET A 18 42.39 3.98 -6.11
C MET A 18 41.41 3.33 -5.14
N SER A 19 41.74 3.38 -3.85
CA SER A 19 40.81 3.10 -2.77
C SER A 19 39.75 4.20 -2.77
N PHE A 20 38.61 3.96 -3.41
CA PHE A 20 37.46 4.83 -3.22
C PHE A 20 37.00 4.69 -1.76
N ASN A 21 37.31 5.68 -0.94
CA ASN A 21 36.70 5.82 0.37
C ASN A 21 35.19 5.97 0.15
N THR A 22 34.44 4.89 0.36
CA THR A 22 32.98 4.96 0.44
C THR A 22 32.66 5.69 1.73
N TYR A 23 32.35 6.99 1.63
CA TYR A 23 31.81 7.75 2.76
C TYR A 23 30.50 7.09 3.20
N ALA A 24 30.36 6.88 4.50
CA ALA A 24 29.16 6.29 5.07
C ALA A 24 28.08 7.35 5.26
N SER A 25 26.86 6.99 4.90
CA SER A 25 25.72 7.90 4.93
C SER A 25 25.01 7.77 6.27
N SER A 26 24.79 8.90 6.95
CA SER A 26 24.16 8.91 8.27
C SER A 26 22.64 8.80 8.17
N VAL A 27 22.05 7.84 8.89
CA VAL A 27 20.60 7.68 9.02
C VAL A 27 20.20 7.93 10.47
N TYR A 28 19.46 9.01 10.73
CA TYR A 28 18.93 9.31 12.05
C TYR A 28 17.53 8.73 12.16
N VAL A 29 17.23 7.96 13.21
CA VAL A 29 15.89 7.44 13.51
C VAL A 29 15.44 8.00 14.86
N ASN A 30 14.38 8.81 14.86
CA ASN A 30 13.90 9.50 16.06
C ASN A 30 12.55 8.93 16.53
N PHE A 31 12.57 8.25 17.68
CA PHE A 31 11.39 7.59 18.25
C PHE A 31 10.32 8.56 18.75
N ASN A 32 10.65 9.83 19.00
CA ASN A 32 9.69 10.82 19.51
C ASN A 32 8.94 11.55 18.39
N THR A 33 9.54 11.69 17.21
CA THR A 33 8.84 12.22 16.03
C THR A 33 7.89 11.14 15.51
N LYS A 34 6.59 11.33 15.69
CA LYS A 34 5.53 10.41 15.23
C LYS A 34 4.78 11.03 14.06
N TYR A 35 4.38 10.19 13.11
CA TYR A 35 3.51 10.55 11.99
C TYR A 35 2.22 9.70 12.04
N GLN A 36 1.80 9.11 10.93
CA GLN A 36 0.59 8.31 10.86
C GLN A 36 0.75 6.94 11.51
N GLU A 37 -0.35 6.46 12.11
CA GLU A 37 -0.55 5.04 12.41
C GLU A 37 -0.81 4.27 11.10
N ILE A 38 -0.27 3.06 11.02
CA ILE A 38 -0.43 2.15 9.88
C ILE A 38 -1.63 1.26 10.14
N ASP A 39 -2.61 1.34 9.24
CA ASP A 39 -3.79 0.49 9.24
C ASP A 39 -3.55 -0.85 8.56
N GLY A 40 -2.65 -0.90 7.58
CA GLY A 40 -2.23 -2.14 6.94
C GLY A 40 -1.86 -1.99 5.47
N PHE A 41 -1.59 -3.14 4.87
CA PHE A 41 -1.28 -3.28 3.45
C PHE A 41 -2.20 -4.35 2.88
N GLY A 42 -2.68 -4.17 1.66
CA GLY A 42 -3.74 -5.02 1.13
C GLY A 42 -3.71 -5.25 -0.36
N GLY A 43 -4.75 -5.94 -0.81
CA GLY A 43 -5.08 -6.08 -2.22
C GLY A 43 -6.54 -6.44 -2.44
N MET A 44 -6.98 -6.35 -3.69
CA MET A 44 -8.33 -6.67 -4.14
C MET A 44 -8.50 -8.17 -4.41
N ASN A 45 -9.60 -8.73 -3.90
CA ASN A 45 -10.19 -9.96 -4.41
C ASN A 45 -11.50 -9.62 -5.14
N ALA A 46 -11.65 -10.06 -6.38
CA ALA A 46 -12.77 -9.66 -7.24
C ALA A 46 -13.48 -10.85 -7.93
N PRO A 47 -13.99 -11.83 -7.16
CA PRO A 47 -14.79 -12.90 -7.72
C PRO A 47 -16.03 -12.33 -8.41
N GLY A 48 -16.25 -12.77 -9.65
CA GLY A 48 -17.27 -12.22 -10.55
C GLY A 48 -16.71 -11.39 -11.70
N TRP A 49 -15.49 -10.86 -11.57
CA TRP A 49 -14.72 -10.27 -12.68
C TRP A 49 -13.51 -11.13 -13.05
N VAL A 50 -12.89 -11.75 -12.05
CA VAL A 50 -11.85 -12.76 -12.22
C VAL A 50 -12.20 -13.99 -11.38
N ASN A 51 -11.48 -15.10 -11.60
CA ASN A 51 -11.61 -16.27 -10.75
C ASN A 51 -11.28 -15.91 -9.30
N ASP A 52 -12.05 -16.42 -8.34
CA ASP A 52 -11.78 -16.21 -6.91
C ASP A 52 -10.39 -16.74 -6.52
N LEU A 53 -9.82 -16.24 -5.42
CA LEU A 53 -8.65 -16.88 -4.83
C LEU A 53 -9.01 -18.30 -4.36
N THR A 54 -8.07 -19.23 -4.47
CA THR A 54 -8.20 -20.50 -3.74
C THR A 54 -7.86 -20.28 -2.26
N THR A 55 -8.27 -21.21 -1.38
CA THR A 55 -7.86 -21.19 0.04
C THR A 55 -6.34 -21.11 0.22
N ALA A 56 -5.58 -21.85 -0.60
CA ALA A 56 -4.11 -21.81 -0.55
C ALA A 56 -3.55 -20.44 -0.95
N GLN A 57 -4.13 -19.81 -1.97
CA GLN A 57 -3.75 -18.45 -2.40
C GLN A 57 -4.13 -17.40 -1.35
N ALA A 58 -5.31 -17.51 -0.73
CA ALA A 58 -5.71 -16.64 0.36
C ALA A 58 -4.78 -16.77 1.58
N ASN A 59 -4.39 -18.00 1.95
CA ASN A 59 -3.42 -18.22 3.03
C ASN A 59 -2.04 -17.63 2.69
N LYS A 60 -1.59 -17.73 1.43
CA LYS A 60 -0.35 -17.06 0.96
C LYS A 60 -0.47 -15.54 1.00
N ALA A 61 -1.62 -14.97 0.66
CA ALA A 61 -1.84 -13.53 0.65
C ALA A 61 -1.92 -12.95 2.06
N PHE A 62 -2.76 -13.53 2.91
CA PHE A 62 -3.18 -12.94 4.19
C PHE A 62 -2.45 -13.51 5.41
N GLY A 63 -1.88 -14.72 5.31
CA GLY A 63 -1.03 -15.27 6.36
C GLY A 63 0.31 -14.52 6.47
N ASN A 64 0.97 -14.59 7.63
CA ASN A 64 2.25 -13.90 7.88
C ASN A 64 3.44 -14.85 8.15
N GLY A 65 3.30 -16.14 7.94
CA GLY A 65 4.38 -17.12 8.03
C GLY A 65 5.39 -17.06 6.87
N ASN A 66 6.27 -18.07 6.80
CA ASN A 66 7.25 -18.19 5.72
C ASN A 66 6.56 -18.38 4.36
N GLY A 67 7.02 -17.65 3.34
CA GLY A 67 6.44 -17.69 1.99
C GLY A 67 5.05 -17.05 1.86
N GLN A 68 4.56 -16.36 2.90
CA GLN A 68 3.29 -15.63 2.88
C GLN A 68 3.54 -14.12 2.91
N ILE A 69 2.66 -13.33 2.28
CA ILE A 69 2.83 -11.89 2.05
C ILE A 69 2.48 -11.07 3.30
N GLY A 70 1.55 -11.53 4.12
CA GLY A 70 1.14 -10.79 5.33
C GLY A 70 0.24 -9.60 5.03
N LEU A 71 -0.60 -9.64 4.00
CA LEU A 71 -1.62 -8.62 3.81
C LEU A 71 -2.57 -8.58 5.01
N SER A 72 -2.97 -7.37 5.41
CA SER A 72 -3.85 -7.10 6.56
C SER A 72 -5.09 -6.30 6.19
N ILE A 73 -5.26 -5.97 4.90
CA ILE A 73 -6.49 -5.44 4.34
C ILE A 73 -6.87 -6.25 3.10
N MET A 74 -8.15 -6.61 2.96
CA MET A 74 -8.73 -7.19 1.74
C MET A 74 -9.79 -6.23 1.23
N ARG A 75 -9.61 -5.76 0.00
CA ARG A 75 -10.64 -4.99 -0.71
C ARG A 75 -11.53 -5.94 -1.51
N MET A 76 -12.82 -5.62 -1.57
CA MET A 76 -13.82 -6.40 -2.31
C MET A 76 -14.89 -5.51 -2.95
N ARG A 77 -15.58 -6.08 -3.93
CA ARG A 77 -16.65 -5.42 -4.67
C ARG A 77 -18.02 -5.62 -4.05
N ILE A 78 -18.76 -4.53 -3.91
CA ILE A 78 -20.21 -4.54 -3.72
C ILE A 78 -20.85 -4.59 -5.10
N ALA A 79 -21.48 -5.72 -5.43
CA ALA A 79 -22.18 -5.88 -6.70
C ALA A 79 -23.53 -5.14 -6.67
N PRO A 80 -23.93 -4.47 -7.78
CA PRO A 80 -25.26 -3.86 -7.88
C PRO A 80 -26.40 -4.90 -7.72
N ASP A 81 -26.19 -6.11 -8.24
CA ASP A 81 -27.10 -7.25 -8.03
C ASP A 81 -26.73 -8.00 -6.74
N SER A 82 -27.63 -7.94 -5.76
CA SER A 82 -27.46 -8.61 -4.46
C SER A 82 -27.37 -10.13 -4.55
N ASN A 83 -27.89 -10.74 -5.62
CA ASN A 83 -27.74 -12.17 -5.87
C ASN A 83 -26.29 -12.58 -6.16
N GLN A 84 -25.38 -11.62 -6.36
CA GLN A 84 -23.94 -11.88 -6.56
C GLN A 84 -23.11 -11.77 -5.28
N TRP A 85 -23.67 -11.28 -4.17
CA TRP A 85 -22.88 -11.00 -2.95
C TRP A 85 -22.25 -12.25 -2.34
N TYR A 86 -22.87 -13.43 -2.51
CA TYR A 86 -22.34 -14.70 -2.02
C TYR A 86 -20.94 -15.01 -2.54
N LYS A 87 -20.56 -14.47 -3.72
CA LYS A 87 -19.24 -14.66 -4.31
C LYS A 87 -18.12 -14.09 -3.45
N GLN A 88 -18.38 -13.06 -2.65
CA GLN A 88 -17.35 -12.43 -1.80
C GLN A 88 -17.08 -13.22 -0.51
N VAL A 89 -18.05 -14.02 -0.06
CA VAL A 89 -18.04 -14.65 1.27
C VAL A 89 -16.88 -15.61 1.51
N PRO A 90 -16.53 -16.56 0.59
CA PRO A 90 -15.57 -17.62 0.90
C PRO A 90 -14.21 -17.08 1.35
N ILE A 91 -13.63 -16.16 0.58
CA ILE A 91 -12.30 -15.61 0.86
C ILE A 91 -12.35 -14.50 1.91
N ALA A 92 -13.44 -13.73 2.00
CA ALA A 92 -13.61 -12.73 3.04
C ALA A 92 -13.61 -13.38 4.44
N LYS A 93 -14.24 -14.56 4.61
CA LYS A 93 -14.20 -15.32 5.88
C LYS A 93 -12.78 -15.76 6.24
N ILE A 94 -12.02 -16.28 5.27
CA ILE A 94 -10.64 -16.71 5.50
C ILE A 94 -9.78 -15.51 5.90
N ALA A 95 -9.88 -14.40 5.16
CA ALA A 95 -9.16 -13.17 5.47
C ALA A 95 -9.51 -12.68 6.88
N TYR A 96 -10.80 -12.55 7.19
CA TYR A 96 -11.27 -12.09 8.50
C TYR A 96 -10.75 -12.98 9.65
N SER A 97 -10.77 -14.31 9.47
CA SER A 97 -10.23 -15.25 10.48
C SER A 97 -8.73 -15.10 10.73
N ASN A 98 -7.98 -14.52 9.78
CA ASN A 98 -6.56 -14.17 9.92
C ASN A 98 -6.35 -12.75 10.47
N GLY A 99 -7.41 -12.09 10.96
CA GLY A 99 -7.35 -10.72 11.47
C GLY A 99 -7.22 -9.64 10.39
N VAL A 100 -7.60 -9.94 9.15
CA VAL A 100 -7.59 -8.99 8.03
C VAL A 100 -8.81 -8.08 8.11
N LYS A 101 -8.60 -6.77 7.94
CA LYS A 101 -9.66 -5.78 7.79
C LYS A 101 -10.31 -5.91 6.40
N LEU A 102 -11.63 -5.93 6.34
CA LEU A 102 -12.38 -6.00 5.09
C LEU A 102 -12.83 -4.59 4.65
N LEU A 103 -12.41 -4.17 3.46
CA LEU A 103 -12.88 -2.96 2.78
C LEU A 103 -13.85 -3.36 1.66
N ALA A 104 -15.06 -2.83 1.66
CA ALA A 104 -16.03 -3.02 0.60
C ALA A 104 -16.24 -1.72 -0.19
N THR A 105 -16.11 -1.80 -1.51
CA THR A 105 -16.31 -0.64 -2.40
C THR A 105 -17.36 -0.97 -3.48
N PRO A 106 -18.35 -0.09 -3.69
CA PRO A 106 -19.27 -0.16 -4.83
C PRO A 106 -18.68 0.56 -6.06
N TRP A 107 -18.77 -0.08 -7.23
CA TRP A 107 -18.46 0.58 -8.51
C TRP A 107 -19.67 1.31 -9.09
N SER A 108 -20.86 0.81 -8.81
CA SER A 108 -22.10 1.42 -9.27
C SER A 108 -23.25 1.08 -8.33
N PRO A 109 -24.21 1.99 -8.14
CA PRO A 109 -25.55 1.64 -7.68
C PRO A 109 -26.25 0.66 -8.65
N PRO A 110 -27.34 -0.01 -8.23
CA PRO A 110 -28.28 -0.66 -9.15
C PRO A 110 -28.70 0.28 -10.28
N ALA A 111 -28.79 -0.25 -11.51
CA ALA A 111 -29.02 0.53 -12.73
C ALA A 111 -30.20 1.52 -12.59
N TYR A 112 -31.34 1.04 -12.08
CA TYR A 112 -32.56 1.84 -11.95
C TYR A 112 -32.44 3.05 -11.02
N MET A 113 -31.39 3.11 -10.18
CA MET A 113 -31.15 4.24 -9.29
C MET A 113 -30.41 5.40 -9.98
N LYS A 114 -29.98 5.21 -11.23
CA LYS A 114 -29.07 6.09 -11.93
C LYS A 114 -29.74 6.81 -13.09
N THR A 115 -29.28 8.02 -13.39
CA THR A 115 -29.81 8.88 -14.47
C THR A 115 -29.77 8.24 -15.87
N ASN A 116 -28.91 7.24 -16.08
CA ASN A 116 -28.75 6.54 -17.35
C ASN A 116 -29.37 5.13 -17.36
N ASN A 117 -30.00 4.71 -16.26
CA ASN A 117 -30.53 3.36 -16.06
C ASN A 117 -29.56 2.24 -16.49
N ASN A 118 -28.27 2.41 -16.21
CA ASN A 118 -27.21 1.49 -16.64
C ASN A 118 -26.13 1.44 -15.57
N VAL A 119 -25.57 0.27 -15.24
CA VAL A 119 -24.47 0.16 -14.26
C VAL A 119 -23.12 0.63 -14.81
N ASN A 120 -22.95 0.66 -16.13
CA ASN A 120 -21.72 1.09 -16.81
C ASN A 120 -21.86 2.52 -17.37
N ASN A 121 -20.76 3.05 -17.92
CA ASN A 121 -20.74 4.36 -18.59
C ASN A 121 -21.26 5.46 -17.65
N GLY A 122 -20.68 5.55 -16.45
CA GLY A 122 -20.96 6.53 -15.40
C GLY A 122 -22.45 6.78 -15.19
N GLY A 123 -22.88 8.03 -15.33
CA GLY A 123 -24.21 8.47 -14.89
C GLY A 123 -24.23 8.71 -13.38
N LYS A 124 -25.21 9.48 -12.90
CA LYS A 124 -25.26 9.89 -11.49
C LYS A 124 -26.30 9.09 -10.72
N LEU A 125 -26.04 8.85 -9.43
CA LEU A 125 -27.09 8.43 -8.51
C LEU A 125 -28.14 9.54 -8.41
N GLU A 126 -29.40 9.22 -8.70
CA GLU A 126 -30.46 10.22 -8.61
C GLU A 126 -30.79 10.53 -7.14
N PRO A 127 -30.99 11.80 -6.76
CA PRO A 127 -31.28 12.17 -5.37
C PRO A 127 -32.47 11.44 -4.75
N GLN A 128 -33.52 11.12 -5.53
CA GLN A 128 -34.66 10.32 -5.04
C GLN A 128 -34.26 8.90 -4.58
N HIS A 129 -33.12 8.40 -5.04
CA HIS A 129 -32.62 7.06 -4.73
C HIS A 129 -31.52 7.06 -3.66
N TYR A 130 -31.18 8.21 -3.08
CA TYR A 130 -30.22 8.28 -1.96
C TYR A 130 -30.63 7.35 -0.82
N TRP A 131 -31.92 7.33 -0.48
CA TRP A 131 -32.39 6.46 0.60
C TRP A 131 -32.12 4.98 0.31
N GLY A 132 -32.53 4.53 -0.88
CA GLY A 132 -32.41 3.13 -1.32
C GLY A 132 -30.97 2.71 -1.58
N TYR A 133 -30.10 3.62 -2.03
CA TYR A 133 -28.67 3.34 -2.17
C TYR A 133 -28.01 3.11 -0.81
N THR A 134 -28.37 3.91 0.21
CA THR A 134 -27.90 3.65 1.58
C THR A 134 -28.38 2.30 2.10
N ASP A 135 -29.64 1.92 1.86
CA ASP A 135 -30.14 0.58 2.22
C ASP A 135 -29.34 -0.52 1.51
N HIS A 136 -29.06 -0.37 0.21
CA HIS A 136 -28.24 -1.32 -0.54
C HIS A 136 -26.84 -1.51 0.08
N LEU A 137 -26.17 -0.43 0.48
CA LEU A 137 -24.87 -0.49 1.15
C LEU A 137 -24.98 -1.16 2.53
N MET A 138 -25.97 -0.79 3.33
CA MET A 138 -26.18 -1.36 4.67
C MET A 138 -26.56 -2.83 4.61
N ASP A 139 -27.40 -3.23 3.65
CA ASP A 139 -27.79 -4.62 3.43
C ASP A 139 -26.59 -5.48 3.03
N PHE A 140 -25.67 -4.98 2.20
CA PHE A 140 -24.42 -5.69 1.91
C PHE A 140 -23.60 -5.92 3.19
N THR A 141 -23.43 -4.89 4.03
CA THR A 141 -22.65 -5.03 5.27
C THR A 141 -23.32 -5.99 6.26
N LYS A 142 -24.65 -5.98 6.33
CA LYS A 142 -25.45 -6.91 7.13
C LYS A 142 -25.31 -8.33 6.61
N TYR A 143 -25.41 -8.54 5.30
CA TYR A 143 -25.22 -9.83 4.66
C TYR A 143 -23.83 -10.42 4.97
N MET A 144 -22.78 -9.62 4.83
CA MET A 144 -21.41 -10.05 5.10
C MET A 144 -21.19 -10.38 6.59
N ARG A 145 -21.75 -9.57 7.50
CA ARG A 145 -21.75 -9.85 8.95
C ARG A 145 -22.46 -11.16 9.29
N GLN A 146 -23.64 -11.42 8.72
CA GLN A 146 -24.40 -12.67 8.92
C GLN A 146 -23.64 -13.90 8.40
N ASN A 147 -22.73 -13.70 7.45
CA ASN A 147 -21.87 -14.75 6.90
C ASN A 147 -20.49 -14.85 7.58
N ASN A 148 -20.30 -14.26 8.76
CA ASN A 148 -19.04 -14.27 9.52
C ASN A 148 -17.86 -13.58 8.81
N ALA A 149 -18.14 -12.53 8.04
CA ALA A 149 -17.14 -11.70 7.38
C ALA A 149 -17.50 -10.20 7.54
N PRO A 150 -17.58 -9.67 8.77
CA PRO A 150 -18.02 -8.30 9.00
C PRO A 150 -17.08 -7.28 8.32
N ILE A 151 -17.69 -6.29 7.66
CA ILE A 151 -16.97 -5.22 6.99
C ILE A 151 -16.35 -4.27 8.03
N TYR A 152 -15.09 -3.91 7.84
CA TYR A 152 -14.38 -2.92 8.66
C TYR A 152 -14.55 -1.50 8.09
N ALA A 153 -14.35 -1.37 6.78
CA ALA A 153 -14.46 -0.10 6.07
C ALA A 153 -15.41 -0.23 4.87
N LEU A 154 -16.26 0.77 4.69
CA LEU A 154 -17.23 0.86 3.59
C LEU A 154 -16.95 2.13 2.80
N SER A 155 -16.72 1.99 1.51
CA SER A 155 -16.64 3.13 0.60
C SER A 155 -18.00 3.52 0.05
N ILE A 156 -18.16 4.81 -0.28
CA ILE A 156 -19.38 5.34 -0.89
C ILE A 156 -19.39 5.13 -2.42
N GLN A 157 -18.24 5.21 -3.09
CA GLN A 157 -18.12 5.10 -4.55
C GLN A 157 -16.67 4.88 -4.99
N ASN A 158 -16.43 3.95 -5.91
CA ASN A 158 -15.15 3.82 -6.62
C ASN A 158 -15.02 4.89 -7.72
N GLU A 159 -13.88 5.58 -7.78
CA GLU A 159 -13.49 6.48 -8.90
C GLU A 159 -14.63 7.36 -9.43
N PRO A 160 -15.22 8.20 -8.57
CA PRO A 160 -16.36 9.05 -8.94
C PRO A 160 -16.05 10.09 -10.03
N ASP A 161 -14.77 10.29 -10.33
CA ASP A 161 -14.22 11.18 -11.36
C ASP A 161 -13.74 10.42 -12.62
N TRP A 162 -14.16 9.16 -12.81
CA TRP A 162 -13.83 8.34 -13.96
C TRP A 162 -15.07 7.70 -14.59
N HIS A 163 -15.20 7.85 -15.92
CA HIS A 163 -16.34 7.36 -16.71
C HIS A 163 -15.92 6.30 -17.74
N PRO A 164 -15.71 5.05 -17.33
CA PRO A 164 -15.36 3.94 -18.21
C PRO A 164 -16.59 3.20 -18.75
N ASN A 165 -16.35 2.30 -19.72
CA ASN A 165 -17.37 1.40 -20.27
C ASN A 165 -17.71 0.18 -19.40
N TYR A 166 -17.18 0.12 -18.18
CA TYR A 166 -17.51 -0.84 -17.13
C TYR A 166 -18.22 -0.15 -15.96
N GLU A 167 -18.52 -0.91 -14.90
CA GLU A 167 -19.30 -0.42 -13.75
C GLU A 167 -18.69 0.86 -13.18
N SER A 168 -19.49 1.92 -13.15
CA SER A 168 -19.06 3.26 -12.76
C SER A 168 -20.26 4.11 -12.37
N CYS A 169 -20.03 5.18 -11.61
CA CYS A 169 -21.04 6.18 -11.30
C CYS A 169 -20.34 7.49 -10.98
N ASP A 170 -20.75 8.58 -11.64
CA ASP A 170 -20.11 9.88 -11.54
C ASP A 170 -20.61 10.61 -10.28
N TRP A 171 -19.69 11.12 -9.46
CA TRP A 171 -20.03 11.96 -8.31
C TRP A 171 -19.11 13.19 -8.24
N SER A 172 -19.71 14.37 -8.12
CA SER A 172 -19.00 15.58 -7.78
C SER A 172 -18.82 15.72 -6.26
N GLY A 173 -17.95 16.65 -5.83
CA GLY A 173 -17.80 16.98 -4.41
C GLY A 173 -19.13 17.42 -3.76
N SER A 174 -19.98 18.14 -4.49
CA SER A 174 -21.31 18.51 -4.00
C SER A 174 -22.27 17.32 -3.91
N ASP A 175 -22.16 16.33 -4.81
CA ASP A 175 -22.97 15.11 -4.74
C ASP A 175 -22.63 14.33 -3.46
N PHE A 176 -21.34 14.19 -3.12
CA PHE A 176 -20.93 13.60 -1.84
C PHE A 176 -21.46 14.38 -0.63
N VAL A 177 -21.36 15.71 -0.64
CA VAL A 177 -21.86 16.55 0.46
C VAL A 177 -23.37 16.38 0.63
N ASN A 178 -24.14 16.41 -0.46
CA ASN A 178 -25.60 16.25 -0.42
C ASN A 178 -26.01 14.86 0.11
N TYR A 179 -25.34 13.81 -0.37
CA TYR A 179 -25.59 12.45 0.10
C TYR A 179 -25.22 12.27 1.58
N LEU A 180 -24.02 12.70 2.01
CA LEU A 180 -23.59 12.55 3.40
C LEU A 180 -24.41 13.41 4.37
N ASN A 181 -24.86 14.60 3.97
CA ASN A 181 -25.74 15.44 4.79
C ASN A 181 -27.12 14.80 4.99
N SER A 182 -27.63 14.08 3.99
CA SER A 182 -28.97 13.48 4.04
C SER A 182 -28.99 12.06 4.58
N GLN A 183 -27.96 11.27 4.27
CA GLN A 183 -27.90 9.83 4.56
C GLN A 183 -26.83 9.43 5.57
N GLY A 184 -25.86 10.30 5.87
CA GLY A 184 -24.70 9.92 6.69
C GLY A 184 -25.06 9.40 8.08
N SER A 185 -26.16 9.85 8.67
CA SER A 185 -26.66 9.36 9.98
C SER A 185 -27.27 7.95 9.93
N ARG A 186 -27.59 7.44 8.73
CA ARG A 186 -28.11 6.07 8.52
C ARG A 186 -27.00 5.04 8.30
N LEU A 187 -25.76 5.49 8.08
CA LEU A 187 -24.61 4.61 7.99
C LEU A 187 -24.33 4.02 9.39
N ASP A 188 -24.02 2.73 9.44
CA ASP A 188 -23.66 2.03 10.68
C ASP A 188 -22.40 2.68 11.29
N PRO A 189 -22.47 3.26 12.50
CA PRO A 189 -21.36 3.98 13.12
C PRO A 189 -20.18 3.09 13.52
N SER A 190 -20.34 1.75 13.46
CA SER A 190 -19.23 0.81 13.66
C SER A 190 -18.32 0.68 12.43
N LEU A 191 -18.79 1.08 11.25
CA LEU A 191 -18.01 1.06 10.02
C LEU A 191 -17.06 2.26 9.95
N LYS A 192 -15.94 2.09 9.23
CA LYS A 192 -15.10 3.20 8.78
C LYS A 192 -15.52 3.64 7.38
N ILE A 193 -16.07 4.84 7.26
CA ILE A 193 -16.55 5.34 5.99
C ILE A 193 -15.39 5.92 5.18
N VAL A 194 -15.26 5.44 3.94
CA VAL A 194 -14.24 5.84 2.98
C VAL A 194 -14.88 6.68 1.87
N ALA A 195 -14.30 7.83 1.58
CA ALA A 195 -14.63 8.66 0.43
C ALA A 195 -13.43 9.55 0.06
N PRO A 196 -13.29 10.06 -1.17
CA PRO A 196 -14.13 9.79 -2.33
C PRO A 196 -13.60 8.65 -3.23
N GLU A 197 -12.43 8.05 -2.93
CA GLU A 197 -11.74 7.10 -3.83
C GLU A 197 -11.52 7.65 -5.25
N SER A 198 -11.11 8.92 -5.36
CA SER A 198 -10.74 9.54 -6.64
C SER A 198 -9.65 8.73 -7.37
N LEU A 199 -9.77 8.61 -8.70
CA LEU A 199 -8.83 7.90 -9.59
C LEU A 199 -7.37 8.34 -9.42
N GLY A 200 -7.15 9.64 -9.22
CA GLY A 200 -5.83 10.25 -9.12
C GLY A 200 -5.62 10.99 -7.80
N PHE A 201 -6.34 10.60 -6.74
CA PHE A 201 -6.30 11.27 -5.44
C PHE A 201 -6.58 12.78 -5.54
N ASN A 202 -7.56 13.18 -6.35
CA ASN A 202 -7.93 14.57 -6.57
C ASN A 202 -8.53 15.19 -5.29
N PHE A 203 -7.79 16.13 -4.68
CA PHE A 203 -8.20 16.79 -3.45
C PHE A 203 -9.48 17.60 -3.61
N SER A 204 -9.81 18.11 -4.81
CA SER A 204 -11.03 18.91 -5.01
C SER A 204 -12.32 18.16 -4.65
N LEU A 205 -12.36 16.84 -4.84
CA LEU A 205 -13.51 16.02 -4.42
C LEU A 205 -13.62 15.88 -2.90
N SER A 206 -12.48 15.69 -2.23
CA SER A 206 -12.43 15.51 -0.77
C SER A 206 -12.51 16.85 -0.02
N ASP A 207 -12.01 17.95 -0.57
CA ASP A 207 -12.09 19.29 -0.01
C ASP A 207 -13.55 19.71 0.21
N ALA A 208 -14.44 19.39 -0.73
CA ALA A 208 -15.87 19.65 -0.58
C ALA A 208 -16.46 18.96 0.66
N ILE A 209 -16.09 17.69 0.88
CA ILE A 209 -16.50 16.90 2.05
C ILE A 209 -15.88 17.48 3.33
N LEU A 210 -14.57 17.71 3.33
CA LEU A 210 -13.80 18.13 4.50
C LEU A 210 -14.18 19.54 4.99
N ASN A 211 -14.60 20.42 4.07
CA ASN A 211 -15.03 21.78 4.37
C ASN A 211 -16.51 21.89 4.75
N ASN A 212 -17.31 20.83 4.58
CA ASN A 212 -18.67 20.75 5.10
C ASN A 212 -18.68 20.01 6.46
N PRO A 213 -18.98 20.66 7.59
CA PRO A 213 -18.90 20.02 8.91
C PRO A 213 -19.81 18.81 9.09
N THR A 214 -21.00 18.82 8.48
CA THR A 214 -21.95 17.71 8.56
C THR A 214 -21.44 16.53 7.74
N ALA A 215 -21.09 16.71 6.47
CA ALA A 215 -20.55 15.63 5.65
C ALA A 215 -19.24 15.06 6.21
N SER A 216 -18.32 15.94 6.62
CA SER A 216 -17.01 15.57 7.17
C SER A 216 -17.11 14.66 8.40
N ARG A 217 -18.15 14.81 9.24
CA ARG A 217 -18.29 13.97 10.44
C ARG A 217 -18.63 12.51 10.14
N HIS A 218 -19.19 12.24 8.96
CA HIS A 218 -19.60 10.92 8.52
C HIS A 218 -18.50 10.18 7.75
N VAL A 219 -17.36 10.80 7.48
CA VAL A 219 -16.22 10.18 6.79
C VAL A 219 -15.06 10.01 7.75
N ASP A 220 -14.55 8.78 7.89
CA ASP A 220 -13.39 8.46 8.74
C ASP A 220 -12.07 8.52 7.96
N ILE A 221 -12.11 8.11 6.69
CA ILE A 221 -10.94 7.87 5.86
C ILE A 221 -11.10 8.61 4.53
N ILE A 222 -10.09 9.41 4.18
CA ILE A 222 -9.96 9.91 2.83
C ILE A 222 -9.25 8.86 1.98
N GLY A 223 -10.01 8.22 1.10
CA GLY A 223 -9.53 7.22 0.15
C GLY A 223 -9.20 7.84 -1.21
N GLY A 224 -8.17 7.32 -1.87
CA GLY A 224 -7.80 7.71 -3.23
C GLY A 224 -6.90 6.67 -3.91
N HIS A 225 -6.89 6.71 -5.24
CA HIS A 225 -6.06 5.86 -6.09
C HIS A 225 -4.86 6.66 -6.62
N LEU A 226 -3.91 5.99 -7.27
CA LEU A 226 -2.66 6.62 -7.75
C LEU A 226 -2.50 6.63 -9.27
N TYR A 227 -3.56 6.33 -10.03
CA TYR A 227 -3.44 6.25 -11.48
C TYR A 227 -3.08 7.62 -12.08
N GLY A 228 -1.94 7.66 -12.79
CA GLY A 228 -1.42 8.87 -13.43
C GLY A 228 -0.82 9.90 -12.47
N VAL A 229 -0.71 9.59 -11.18
CA VAL A 229 -0.19 10.52 -10.16
C VAL A 229 0.86 9.84 -9.26
N LYS A 230 1.51 10.64 -8.42
CA LYS A 230 2.40 10.15 -7.36
C LYS A 230 1.76 10.41 -6.00
N PRO A 231 2.10 9.63 -4.96
CA PRO A 231 1.66 9.91 -3.60
C PRO A 231 1.97 11.35 -3.17
N LYS A 232 1.02 12.00 -2.51
CA LYS A 232 1.17 13.37 -2.02
C LYS A 232 0.58 13.48 -0.62
N ASN A 233 1.29 14.16 0.27
CA ASN A 233 0.74 14.47 1.58
C ASN A 233 -0.52 15.35 1.44
N TYR A 234 -1.49 15.18 2.34
CA TYR A 234 -2.74 15.91 2.32
C TYR A 234 -3.04 16.57 3.68
N PRO A 235 -2.48 17.76 3.95
CA PRO A 235 -2.56 18.41 5.25
C PRO A 235 -3.99 18.70 5.74
N LEU A 236 -4.92 19.07 4.85
CA LEU A 236 -6.30 19.37 5.25
C LEU A 236 -7.00 18.15 5.85
N ALA A 237 -6.89 16.99 5.21
CA ALA A 237 -7.46 15.75 5.72
C ALA A 237 -6.88 15.38 7.10
N LEU A 238 -5.56 15.50 7.26
CA LEU A 238 -4.88 15.24 8.53
C LEU A 238 -5.29 16.24 9.63
N GLN A 239 -5.42 17.53 9.30
CA GLN A 239 -5.91 18.56 10.22
C GLN A 239 -7.35 18.28 10.69
N LYS A 240 -8.16 17.68 9.82
CA LYS A 240 -9.53 17.22 10.14
C LYS A 240 -9.56 15.86 10.84
N GLY A 241 -8.40 15.32 11.24
CA GLY A 241 -8.28 14.05 11.95
C GLY A 241 -8.59 12.82 11.11
N LYS A 242 -8.56 12.94 9.77
CA LYS A 242 -8.85 11.83 8.87
C LYS A 242 -7.60 11.02 8.58
N LYS A 243 -7.76 9.69 8.46
CA LYS A 243 -6.70 8.82 7.93
C LYS A 243 -6.70 8.91 6.40
N LEU A 244 -5.53 8.67 5.80
CA LEU A 244 -5.34 8.62 4.34
C LEU A 244 -5.12 7.18 3.91
N TRP A 245 -5.96 6.66 3.01
CA TRP A 245 -5.77 5.32 2.45
C TRP A 245 -5.55 5.42 0.94
N MET A 246 -4.46 4.82 0.45
CA MET A 246 -4.36 4.46 -0.96
C MET A 246 -5.10 3.15 -1.15
N THR A 247 -6.25 3.20 -1.80
CA THR A 247 -7.21 2.08 -1.83
C THR A 247 -7.16 1.23 -3.09
N GLU A 248 -6.48 1.70 -4.14
CA GLU A 248 -6.24 0.93 -5.35
C GLU A 248 -5.07 1.50 -6.16
N HIS A 249 -4.14 0.64 -6.55
CA HIS A 249 -3.20 0.91 -7.64
C HIS A 249 -2.53 -0.38 -8.15
N TYR A 250 -1.96 -0.30 -9.35
CA TYR A 250 -0.86 -1.14 -9.81
C TYR A 250 0.13 -0.25 -10.56
N THR A 251 1.44 -0.50 -10.43
CA THR A 251 2.46 0.36 -11.04
C THR A 251 2.53 0.23 -12.56
N ASP A 252 2.32 -0.98 -13.07
CA ASP A 252 2.28 -1.35 -14.48
C ASP A 252 1.69 -2.76 -14.62
N THR A 253 1.40 -3.20 -15.86
CA THR A 253 0.81 -4.53 -16.13
C THR A 253 1.80 -5.54 -16.73
N ASP A 254 3.10 -5.25 -16.70
CA ASP A 254 4.15 -6.18 -17.15
C ASP A 254 4.27 -7.37 -16.18
N ASN A 255 5.14 -8.32 -16.54
CA ASN A 255 5.39 -9.52 -15.75
C ASN A 255 5.74 -9.17 -14.29
N ALA A 256 4.96 -9.69 -13.33
CA ALA A 256 5.17 -9.42 -11.90
C ALA A 256 6.51 -9.89 -11.33
N ASN A 257 7.25 -10.74 -12.06
CA ASN A 257 8.58 -11.22 -11.70
C ASN A 257 9.73 -10.44 -12.36
N ASP A 258 9.44 -9.45 -13.21
CA ASP A 258 10.46 -8.49 -13.64
C ASP A 258 10.92 -7.67 -12.44
N TRP A 259 12.17 -7.86 -12.04
CA TRP A 259 12.72 -7.20 -10.86
C TRP A 259 12.84 -5.68 -11.02
N ASN A 260 13.13 -5.19 -12.24
CA ASN A 260 13.24 -3.75 -12.48
C ASN A 260 11.89 -3.06 -12.27
N LYS A 261 10.82 -3.70 -12.75
CA LYS A 261 9.44 -3.23 -12.54
C LYS A 261 8.99 -3.39 -11.09
N ALA A 262 9.35 -4.49 -10.43
CA ALA A 262 9.03 -4.69 -9.01
C ALA A 262 9.66 -3.64 -8.08
N MET A 263 10.82 -3.07 -8.45
CA MET A 263 11.44 -1.98 -7.70
C MET A 263 10.62 -0.68 -7.72
N ASP A 264 9.77 -0.46 -8.73
CA ASP A 264 8.86 0.69 -8.75
C ASP A 264 7.78 0.58 -7.67
N VAL A 265 7.30 -0.65 -7.37
CA VAL A 265 6.40 -0.90 -6.22
C VAL A 265 7.08 -0.51 -4.90
N GLY A 266 8.38 -0.80 -4.77
CA GLY A 266 9.15 -0.45 -3.56
C GLY A 266 9.26 1.06 -3.37
N LEU A 267 9.51 1.79 -4.46
CA LEU A 267 9.53 3.26 -4.44
C LEU A 267 8.16 3.85 -4.12
N GLU A 268 7.10 3.34 -4.74
CA GLU A 268 5.74 3.86 -4.52
C GLU A 268 5.23 3.59 -3.11
N LEU A 269 5.54 2.41 -2.53
CA LEU A 269 5.28 2.11 -1.12
C LEU A 269 6.00 3.12 -0.21
N HIS A 270 7.29 3.37 -0.45
CA HIS A 270 8.05 4.37 0.31
C HIS A 270 7.40 5.76 0.22
N GLN A 271 7.10 6.23 -1.00
CA GLN A 271 6.49 7.54 -1.24
C GLN A 271 5.10 7.65 -0.58
N SER A 272 4.31 6.58 -0.62
CA SER A 272 3.01 6.52 0.05
C SER A 272 3.13 6.65 1.57
N MET A 273 4.12 5.98 2.16
CA MET A 273 4.36 6.08 3.60
C MET A 273 4.88 7.47 4.01
N VAL A 274 5.74 8.10 3.20
CA VAL A 274 6.18 9.49 3.40
C VAL A 274 5.03 10.48 3.24
N ALA A 275 4.11 10.22 2.32
CA ALA A 275 2.88 10.99 2.09
C ALA A 275 1.82 10.83 3.22
N ASN A 276 2.18 10.18 4.33
CA ASN A 276 1.32 9.93 5.48
C ASN A 276 0.12 8.99 5.21
N TYR A 277 0.22 8.11 4.21
CA TYR A 277 -0.82 7.12 3.98
C TYR A 277 -0.75 6.05 5.09
N SER A 278 -1.91 5.79 5.72
CA SER A 278 -2.10 4.74 6.73
C SER A 278 -2.31 3.37 6.10
N ALA A 279 -2.76 3.31 4.84
CA ALA A 279 -2.90 2.06 4.11
C ALA A 279 -2.44 2.18 2.66
N TYR A 280 -1.96 1.07 2.12
CA TYR A 280 -1.66 0.88 0.70
C TYR A 280 -2.30 -0.43 0.24
N ILE A 281 -3.20 -0.37 -0.75
CA ILE A 281 -3.97 -1.51 -1.22
C ILE A 281 -3.72 -1.68 -2.72
N TRP A 282 -3.08 -2.78 -3.08
CA TRP A 282 -2.88 -3.15 -4.49
C TRP A 282 -4.22 -3.45 -5.16
N TRP A 283 -4.24 -3.46 -6.49
CA TRP A 283 -5.38 -3.99 -7.24
C TRP A 283 -5.50 -5.52 -7.09
N TYR A 284 -5.69 -6.29 -8.16
CA TYR A 284 -5.87 -7.74 -8.03
C TYR A 284 -4.67 -8.43 -7.35
N VAL A 285 -4.95 -9.12 -6.24
CA VAL A 285 -3.94 -9.89 -5.50
C VAL A 285 -3.33 -10.94 -6.42
N ARG A 286 -4.15 -11.73 -7.12
CA ARG A 286 -3.70 -12.73 -8.10
C ARG A 286 -3.90 -12.22 -9.53
N ARG A 287 -2.78 -12.01 -10.22
CA ARG A 287 -2.74 -11.66 -11.64
C ARG A 287 -1.33 -11.86 -12.21
N SER A 288 -1.18 -11.92 -13.53
CA SER A 288 0.15 -11.95 -14.17
C SER A 288 1.08 -10.80 -13.73
N TYR A 289 0.49 -9.66 -13.36
CA TYR A 289 1.14 -8.45 -12.86
C TYR A 289 0.95 -8.24 -11.34
N GLY A 290 0.29 -9.18 -10.65
CA GLY A 290 -0.16 -9.05 -9.27
C GLY A 290 0.88 -9.46 -8.22
N LEU A 291 0.44 -9.54 -6.96
CA LEU A 291 1.26 -9.98 -5.83
C LEU A 291 1.43 -11.50 -5.80
N LEU A 292 0.43 -12.22 -6.30
CA LEU A 292 0.49 -13.64 -6.65
C LEU A 292 0.38 -13.77 -8.16
N THR A 293 1.23 -14.61 -8.76
CA THR A 293 1.09 -15.05 -10.15
C THR A 293 -0.10 -16.01 -10.29
N GLU A 294 -0.56 -16.26 -11.52
CA GLU A 294 -1.76 -17.09 -11.75
C GLU A 294 -1.60 -18.54 -11.27
N ASP A 295 -0.38 -19.06 -11.23
CA ASP A 295 -0.01 -20.35 -10.61
C ASP A 295 -0.05 -20.34 -9.07
N GLY A 296 -0.37 -19.19 -8.46
CA GLY A 296 -0.49 -18.99 -7.02
C GLY A 296 0.85 -18.82 -6.29
N ASN A 297 1.96 -18.59 -6.99
CA ASN A 297 3.25 -18.26 -6.38
C ASN A 297 3.34 -16.77 -6.03
N VAL A 298 4.10 -16.44 -4.98
CA VAL A 298 4.38 -15.04 -4.64
C VAL A 298 5.33 -14.46 -5.68
N SER A 299 4.92 -13.37 -6.32
CA SER A 299 5.72 -12.69 -7.34
C SER A 299 6.80 -11.81 -6.72
N LYS A 300 7.72 -11.27 -7.52
CA LYS A 300 8.66 -10.24 -7.05
C LYS A 300 7.95 -9.01 -6.48
N ARG A 301 6.85 -8.56 -7.08
CA ARG A 301 6.00 -7.50 -6.50
C ARG A 301 5.40 -7.91 -5.17
N GLY A 302 4.94 -9.15 -5.04
CA GLY A 302 4.49 -9.73 -3.78
C GLY A 302 5.57 -9.71 -2.69
N TYR A 303 6.80 -10.07 -3.04
CA TYR A 303 7.93 -10.01 -2.09
C TYR A 303 8.30 -8.57 -1.71
N VAL A 304 8.26 -7.62 -2.65
CA VAL A 304 8.44 -6.19 -2.35
C VAL A 304 7.37 -5.67 -1.40
N MET A 305 6.09 -5.98 -1.65
CA MET A 305 4.99 -5.66 -0.73
C MET A 305 5.25 -6.27 0.66
N SER A 306 5.70 -7.52 0.70
CA SER A 306 5.95 -8.26 1.94
C SER A 306 7.07 -7.68 2.82
N GLN A 307 8.01 -6.93 2.24
CA GLN A 307 9.01 -6.18 3.01
C GLN A 307 8.38 -5.10 3.89
N TYR A 308 7.18 -4.63 3.54
CA TYR A 308 6.39 -3.74 4.39
C TYR A 308 5.37 -4.56 5.18
N SER A 309 4.50 -5.30 4.50
CA SER A 309 3.31 -5.90 5.11
C SER A 309 3.62 -6.96 6.16
N LYS A 310 4.71 -7.73 6.04
CA LYS A 310 5.05 -8.76 7.04
C LYS A 310 5.50 -8.19 8.37
N PHE A 311 6.17 -7.05 8.33
CA PHE A 311 6.94 -6.52 9.46
C PHE A 311 6.27 -5.29 10.09
N ILE A 312 5.66 -4.43 9.28
CA ILE A 312 4.94 -3.22 9.71
C ILE A 312 3.46 -3.59 9.86
N ARG A 313 3.11 -4.17 11.01
CA ARG A 313 1.75 -4.67 11.28
C ARG A 313 0.79 -3.52 11.63
N PRO A 314 -0.54 -3.73 11.50
CA PRO A 314 -1.51 -2.74 11.95
C PRO A 314 -1.23 -2.25 13.38
N GLY A 315 -1.32 -0.93 13.59
CA GLY A 315 -1.01 -0.27 14.87
C GLY A 315 0.45 0.14 15.05
N PHE A 316 1.35 -0.19 14.12
CA PHE A 316 2.64 0.48 14.04
C PHE A 316 2.44 1.96 13.71
N VAL A 317 3.30 2.83 14.22
CA VAL A 317 3.32 4.27 13.94
C VAL A 317 4.61 4.59 13.19
N ARG A 318 4.51 5.29 12.06
CA ARG A 318 5.69 5.79 11.34
C ARG A 318 6.39 6.85 12.20
N ILE A 319 7.71 6.76 12.30
CA ILE A 319 8.53 7.68 13.09
C ILE A 319 9.54 8.43 12.23
N GLY A 320 10.18 9.45 12.81
CA GLY A 320 11.24 10.23 12.17
C GLY A 320 12.38 9.35 11.68
N ALA A 321 12.75 9.47 10.40
CA ALA A 321 13.92 8.87 9.80
C ALA A 321 14.53 9.81 8.76
N THR A 322 15.86 9.80 8.56
CA THR A 322 16.47 10.42 7.37
C THR A 322 15.90 9.74 6.12
N GLU A 323 15.01 10.41 5.40
CA GLU A 323 14.24 9.82 4.29
C GLU A 323 15.12 9.35 3.13
N MET A 324 16.09 10.18 2.72
CA MET A 324 16.98 9.90 1.61
C MET A 324 18.43 10.18 2.00
N PRO A 325 19.11 9.24 2.71
CA PRO A 325 20.48 9.44 3.18
C PRO A 325 21.51 9.47 2.04
N GLU A 326 21.17 8.90 0.88
CA GLU A 326 21.98 8.88 -0.35
C GLU A 326 21.06 9.03 -1.56
N SER A 327 21.63 9.45 -2.69
CA SER A 327 20.91 9.42 -3.97
C SER A 327 20.40 7.99 -4.26
N ASN A 328 19.11 7.86 -4.54
CA ASN A 328 18.40 6.60 -4.81
C ASN A 328 18.38 5.58 -3.64
N VAL A 329 18.63 6.01 -2.41
CA VAL A 329 18.41 5.19 -1.21
C VAL A 329 17.33 5.84 -0.36
N TYR A 330 16.25 5.12 -0.12
CA TYR A 330 15.07 5.62 0.57
C TYR A 330 14.82 4.85 1.86
N VAL A 331 14.48 5.53 2.95
CA VAL A 331 14.33 4.95 4.30
C VAL A 331 13.06 5.45 4.97
N THR A 332 12.30 4.52 5.56
CA THR A 332 11.23 4.84 6.53
C THR A 332 11.38 3.95 7.75
N ALA A 333 10.97 4.46 8.92
CA ALA A 333 11.04 3.73 10.19
C ALA A 333 9.68 3.76 10.91
N TYR A 334 9.42 2.72 11.68
CA TYR A 334 8.14 2.49 12.36
C TYR A 334 8.38 1.87 13.72
N LYS A 335 7.54 2.21 14.69
CA LYS A 335 7.53 1.54 16.00
C LYS A 335 6.14 1.11 16.39
N ASN A 336 6.05 0.03 17.17
CA ASN A 336 4.80 -0.34 17.85
C ASN A 336 4.83 0.09 19.34
N ASN A 337 3.74 -0.19 20.05
CA ASN A 337 3.59 0.17 21.47
C ASN A 337 4.57 -0.57 22.40
N SER A 338 5.11 -1.72 21.99
CA SER A 338 6.16 -2.43 22.75
C SER A 338 7.57 -1.84 22.54
N GLY A 339 7.73 -0.83 21.69
CA GLY A 339 9.03 -0.26 21.35
C GLY A 339 9.78 -1.00 20.24
N LYS A 340 9.20 -2.06 19.65
CA LYS A 340 9.77 -2.77 18.50
C LYS A 340 9.92 -1.81 17.33
N LEU A 341 11.13 -1.73 16.79
CA LEU A 341 11.51 -0.90 15.64
C LEU A 341 11.51 -1.74 14.37
N VAL A 342 10.97 -1.18 13.30
CA VAL A 342 11.09 -1.69 11.93
C VAL A 342 11.58 -0.57 11.03
N VAL A 343 12.58 -0.83 10.20
CA VAL A 343 13.11 0.13 9.22
C VAL A 343 13.07 -0.51 7.84
N ALA A 344 12.33 0.10 6.92
CA ALA A 344 12.28 -0.30 5.51
C ALA A 344 13.23 0.57 4.69
N VAL A 345 14.04 -0.08 3.83
CA VAL A 345 15.05 0.56 2.99
C VAL A 345 14.88 0.12 1.53
N VAL A 346 14.80 1.06 0.62
CA VAL A 346 14.74 0.82 -0.84
C VAL A 346 16.02 1.40 -1.45
N ASN A 347 16.92 0.54 -1.91
CA ASN A 347 18.13 0.96 -2.62
C ASN A 347 17.93 0.74 -4.13
N ARG A 348 17.75 1.82 -4.87
CA ARG A 348 17.67 1.84 -6.34
C ARG A 348 18.99 2.30 -6.98
N SER A 349 20.11 2.16 -6.29
CA SER A 349 21.43 2.34 -6.90
C SER A 349 22.00 1.00 -7.36
N GLY A 350 22.88 1.05 -8.36
CA GLY A 350 23.58 -0.14 -8.88
C GLY A 350 24.69 -0.66 -7.96
N SER A 351 24.87 -0.10 -6.77
CA SER A 351 25.91 -0.50 -5.83
C SER A 351 25.39 -0.65 -4.41
N GLN A 352 26.11 -1.45 -3.62
CA GLN A 352 25.84 -1.58 -2.20
C GLN A 352 26.19 -0.26 -1.49
N LYS A 353 25.36 0.15 -0.54
CA LYS A 353 25.56 1.38 0.23
C LYS A 353 25.73 1.07 1.71
N ARG A 354 26.76 1.64 2.32
CA ARG A 354 26.96 1.56 3.77
C ARG A 354 26.13 2.65 4.46
N LEU A 355 25.27 2.24 5.38
CA LEU A 355 24.39 3.12 6.14
C LEU A 355 24.76 3.05 7.63
N ASP A 356 25.07 4.20 8.21
CA ASP A 356 25.38 4.33 9.63
C ASP A 356 24.15 4.89 10.36
N PHE A 357 23.45 4.02 11.10
CA PHE A 357 22.23 4.38 11.81
C PHE A 357 22.54 4.92 13.21
N THR A 358 21.87 6.00 13.57
CA THR A 358 21.84 6.56 14.93
C THR A 358 20.40 6.61 15.42
N LEU A 359 20.11 5.91 16.51
CA LEU A 359 18.81 5.88 17.16
C LEU A 359 18.74 7.01 18.20
N GLN A 360 17.69 7.82 18.13
CA GLN A 360 17.44 8.95 19.01
C GLN A 360 16.16 8.69 19.80
N ASN A 361 16.21 8.98 21.10
CA ASN A 361 15.06 8.91 22.01
C ASN A 361 14.42 7.50 22.09
N GLY A 362 15.22 6.48 21.86
CA GLY A 362 14.82 5.07 21.91
C GLY A 362 16.05 4.18 21.82
N SER A 363 15.90 2.92 22.18
CA SER A 363 16.97 1.93 22.12
C SER A 363 16.38 0.56 21.77
N VAL A 364 17.18 -0.25 21.10
CA VAL A 364 16.91 -1.66 20.79
C VAL A 364 18.24 -2.41 20.88
N GLY A 365 18.21 -3.73 21.13
CA GLY A 365 19.44 -4.50 21.30
C GLY A 365 20.12 -4.85 19.98
N SER A 366 19.34 -5.20 18.97
CA SER A 366 19.86 -5.63 17.67
C SER A 366 18.85 -5.44 16.55
N MET A 367 19.30 -5.49 15.31
CA MET A 367 18.48 -5.40 14.10
C MET A 367 18.74 -6.60 13.19
N THR A 368 17.70 -7.33 12.82
CA THR A 368 17.76 -8.44 11.85
C THR A 368 17.30 -7.96 10.48
N LYS A 369 18.10 -8.22 9.44
CA LYS A 369 17.85 -7.81 8.06
C LYS A 369 17.17 -8.91 7.25
N TYR A 370 16.20 -8.53 6.43
CA TYR A 370 15.59 -9.36 5.39
C TYR A 370 15.67 -8.65 4.04
N VAL A 371 15.97 -9.37 2.95
CA VAL A 371 16.28 -8.79 1.63
C VAL A 371 15.46 -9.42 0.52
N SER A 372 14.94 -8.56 -0.36
CA SER A 372 14.38 -8.96 -1.65
C SER A 372 15.17 -8.27 -2.76
N SER A 373 15.61 -9.06 -3.73
CA SER A 373 16.38 -8.65 -4.92
C SER A 373 15.94 -9.49 -6.12
N SER A 374 16.61 -9.36 -7.26
CA SER A 374 16.41 -10.27 -8.40
C SER A 374 16.60 -11.75 -8.01
N SER A 375 17.52 -12.05 -7.08
CA SER A 375 17.85 -13.41 -6.64
C SER A 375 17.39 -13.78 -5.22
N LYS A 376 16.95 -12.81 -4.41
CA LYS A 376 16.52 -13.02 -3.02
C LYS A 376 15.03 -12.71 -2.85
N ASN A 377 14.35 -13.46 -1.99
CA ASN A 377 12.92 -13.30 -1.69
C ASN A 377 12.74 -13.27 -0.16
N VAL A 378 12.72 -12.07 0.43
CA VAL A 378 12.67 -11.84 1.90
C VAL A 378 13.67 -12.74 2.65
N THR A 379 14.86 -12.88 2.07
CA THR A 379 15.90 -13.78 2.58
C THR A 379 16.60 -13.14 3.77
N TYR A 380 16.86 -13.91 4.83
CA TYR A 380 17.65 -13.46 5.97
C TYR A 380 19.01 -12.92 5.51
N GLY A 381 19.36 -11.72 5.98
CA GLY A 381 20.52 -10.94 5.56
C GLY A 381 21.52 -10.67 6.68
N GLY A 382 21.37 -11.31 7.84
CA GLY A 382 22.24 -11.13 9.00
C GLY A 382 21.62 -10.31 10.13
N LYS A 383 22.29 -10.36 11.29
CA LYS A 383 21.93 -9.66 12.52
C LYS A 383 23.01 -8.62 12.85
N TYR A 384 22.57 -7.40 13.16
CA TYR A 384 23.42 -6.24 13.41
C TYR A 384 23.24 -5.80 14.87
N GLN A 385 24.30 -5.82 15.65
CA GLN A 385 24.26 -5.39 17.06
C GLN A 385 24.16 -3.87 17.15
N VAL A 386 23.31 -3.38 18.05
CA VAL A 386 23.18 -1.95 18.32
C VAL A 386 23.99 -1.62 19.57
N ASN A 387 25.05 -0.84 19.40
CA ASN A 387 25.94 -0.43 20.48
C ASN A 387 25.89 1.09 20.62
N ASN A 388 25.67 1.59 21.84
CA ASN A 388 25.53 3.03 22.10
C ASN A 388 24.52 3.72 21.17
N ASN A 389 23.36 3.07 20.96
CA ASN A 389 22.29 3.51 20.05
C ASN A 389 22.74 3.69 18.59
N ARG A 390 23.79 3.00 18.15
CA ARG A 390 24.29 3.04 16.78
C ARG A 390 24.50 1.64 16.23
N PHE A 391 24.29 1.50 14.92
CA PHE A 391 24.70 0.31 14.18
C PHE A 391 25.01 0.67 12.72
N THR A 392 25.92 -0.07 12.11
CA THR A 392 26.21 0.03 10.68
C THR A 392 25.56 -1.15 9.98
N ALA A 393 24.80 -0.87 8.94
CA ALA A 393 24.23 -1.88 8.06
C ALA A 393 24.52 -1.55 6.60
N TYR A 394 24.34 -2.53 5.72
CA TYR A 394 24.58 -2.36 4.30
C TYR A 394 23.28 -2.55 3.53
N ALA A 395 22.95 -1.59 2.68
CA ALA A 395 21.86 -1.66 1.74
C ALA A 395 22.36 -2.33 0.45
N ASP A 396 21.87 -3.53 0.13
CA ASP A 396 22.28 -4.29 -1.07
C ASP A 396 21.90 -3.49 -2.33
N ALA A 397 22.69 -3.61 -3.39
CA ALA A 397 22.41 -2.95 -4.67
C ALA A 397 21.04 -3.37 -5.22
N TRP A 398 20.30 -2.41 -5.79
CA TRP A 398 19.03 -2.64 -6.49
C TRP A 398 18.08 -3.60 -5.74
N SER A 399 17.77 -3.27 -4.48
CA SER A 399 17.07 -4.15 -3.54
C SER A 399 16.10 -3.42 -2.61
N VAL A 400 15.14 -4.17 -2.06
CA VAL A 400 14.27 -3.72 -0.95
C VAL A 400 14.60 -4.55 0.27
N MET A 401 14.78 -3.89 1.41
CA MET A 401 15.21 -4.51 2.66
C MET A 401 14.38 -4.02 3.83
N THR A 402 14.26 -4.89 4.83
CA THR A 402 13.64 -4.53 6.10
C THR A 402 14.51 -4.97 7.24
N PHE A 403 14.78 -4.06 8.17
CA PHE A 403 15.48 -4.30 9.41
C PHE A 403 14.47 -4.32 10.55
N VAL A 404 14.48 -5.36 11.36
CA VAL A 404 13.51 -5.57 12.43
C VAL A 404 14.28 -5.70 13.74
N SER A 405 13.88 -4.95 14.76
CA SER A 405 14.54 -5.05 16.05
C SER A 405 14.19 -6.34 16.79
N GLU A 406 15.18 -6.86 17.49
CA GLU A 406 15.06 -7.93 18.50
C GLU A 406 15.46 -7.43 19.89
#